data_AF-A0A348V4T9-F1
#
_entry.id   AF-A0A348V4T9-F1
#
_cell.length_a   1.000
_cell.length_b   1.000
_cell.length_c   1.000
_cell.angle_alpha   90.00
_cell.angle_beta   90.00
_cell.angle_gamma   90.00
#
_symmetry.space_group_name_H-M   'P 1'
#
loop_
_entity.id
_entity.type
_entity.pdbx_description
1 polymer ?
#
loop_
_entity_poly.entity_id
_entity_poly.type
_entity_poly.pdbx_seq_one_letter_code
_entity_poly.pdbx_strand_id
1 'polypeptide(L)'
;MDKLSYALGMSMAANLMNSGLRQLDVESFVKAFTGIMNNTTPSMSPQEANQVIQDYFSKQQNEMLSKNLEAGKTFLDENRQKEQVVSLPSGLQYEVLVEGDGVKPKATDKVRCHYHGTLLDGTVFDSSVDRGQPAVFGVNQVIKGWVEALQLMSVGSKWRLY
;
A
#
# COMPACT_ATOMS: atom_id res chain seq x y z
N MET A 1 -27.22 20.75 -22.93
CA MET A 1 -26.19 19.80 -22.45
C MET A 1 -26.90 18.56 -21.95
N ASP A 2 -26.63 17.41 -22.56
CA ASP A 2 -27.17 16.13 -22.11
C ASP A 2 -26.50 15.74 -20.79
N LYS A 3 -27.30 15.59 -19.73
CA LYS A 3 -26.82 15.22 -18.38
C LYS A 3 -26.12 13.86 -18.40
N LEU A 4 -26.50 12.97 -19.31
CA LEU A 4 -25.89 11.65 -19.44
C LEU A 4 -24.42 11.73 -19.90
N SER A 5 -24.13 12.50 -20.95
CA SER A 5 -22.76 12.65 -21.47
C SER A 5 -21.81 13.26 -20.43
N TYR A 6 -22.29 14.24 -19.66
CA TYR A 6 -21.50 14.85 -18.59
C TYR A 6 -21.20 13.84 -17.47
N ALA A 7 -22.20 13.04 -17.05
CA ALA A 7 -22.02 12.01 -16.03
C ALA A 7 -21.03 10.91 -16.46
N LEU A 8 -21.06 10.50 -17.74
CA LEU A 8 -20.09 9.56 -18.29
C LEU A 8 -18.66 10.14 -18.28
N GLY A 9 -18.51 11.41 -18.67
CA GLY A 9 -17.23 12.12 -18.59
C GLY A 9 -16.67 12.20 -17.18
N MET A 10 -17.51 12.53 -16.19
CA MET A 10 -17.13 12.54 -14.77
C MET A 10 -16.66 11.16 -14.30
N SER A 11 -17.42 10.10 -14.60
CA SER A 11 -17.07 8.73 -14.22
C SER A 11 -15.74 8.30 -14.82
N MET A 12 -15.52 8.59 -16.11
CA MET A 12 -14.27 8.26 -16.80
C MET A 12 -13.08 9.03 -16.21
N ALA A 13 -13.23 10.34 -15.96
CA ALA A 13 -12.19 11.14 -15.32
C ALA A 13 -11.83 10.62 -13.92
N ALA A 14 -12.84 10.30 -13.10
CA ALA A 14 -12.62 9.73 -11.78
C ALA A 14 -11.86 8.39 -11.84
N ASN A 15 -12.23 7.51 -12.78
CA ASN A 15 -11.53 6.24 -12.98
C ASN A 15 -10.07 6.43 -13.41
N LEU A 16 -9.79 7.36 -14.33
CA LEU A 16 -8.42 7.68 -14.75
C LEU A 16 -7.59 8.27 -13.60
N MET A 17 -8.17 9.18 -12.81
CA MET A 17 -7.47 9.73 -11.64
C MET A 17 -7.18 8.66 -10.59
N ASN A 18 -8.11 7.73 -10.37
CA ASN A 18 -7.96 6.62 -9.43
C ASN A 18 -6.95 5.56 -9.92
N SER A 19 -6.71 5.43 -11.22
CA SER A 19 -5.66 4.55 -11.74
C SER A 19 -4.24 5.12 -11.55
N GLY A 20 -4.12 6.35 -11.03
CA GLY A 20 -2.84 7.02 -10.81
C GLY A 20 -2.42 7.92 -11.97
N LEU A 21 -3.27 8.14 -12.98
CA LEU A 21 -3.02 9.12 -14.02
C LEU A 21 -3.04 10.53 -13.39
N ARG A 22 -1.88 11.17 -13.30
CA ARG A 22 -1.75 12.52 -12.71
C ARG A 22 -1.76 13.64 -13.74
N GLN A 23 -1.46 13.33 -15.00
CA GLN A 23 -1.37 14.30 -16.08
C GLN A 23 -2.04 13.70 -17.31
N LEU A 24 -3.03 14.42 -17.85
CA LEU A 24 -3.74 14.07 -19.06
C LEU A 24 -3.79 15.31 -19.95
N ASP A 25 -3.36 15.15 -21.20
CA ASP A 25 -3.63 16.16 -22.22
C ASP A 25 -5.09 16.04 -22.67
N VAL A 26 -5.93 16.92 -22.15
CA VAL A 26 -7.39 16.88 -22.37
C VAL A 26 -7.73 17.10 -23.84
N GLU A 27 -6.96 17.94 -24.54
CA GLU A 27 -7.20 18.24 -25.96
C GLU A 27 -7.02 17.00 -26.84
N SER A 28 -5.88 16.30 -26.71
CA SER A 28 -5.62 15.05 -27.43
C SER A 28 -6.60 13.95 -27.06
N PHE A 29 -6.97 13.87 -25.78
CA PHE A 29 -7.96 12.91 -25.30
C PHE A 29 -9.33 13.13 -25.96
N VAL A 30 -9.83 14.37 -25.96
CA VAL A 30 -11.11 14.73 -26.59
C VAL A 30 -11.06 14.56 -28.10
N LYS A 31 -9.92 14.87 -28.73
CA LYS A 31 -9.71 14.66 -30.17
C LYS A 31 -9.84 13.18 -30.53
N ALA A 32 -9.17 12.29 -29.80
CA ALA A 32 -9.26 10.84 -30.02
C ALA A 32 -10.69 10.32 -29.80
N PHE A 33 -11.34 10.73 -28.70
CA PHE A 33 -12.71 10.34 -28.38
C PHE A 33 -13.70 10.76 -29.47
N THR A 34 -13.65 12.04 -29.88
CA THR A 34 -14.52 12.58 -30.92
C THR A 34 -14.26 11.93 -32.28
N GLY A 35 -12.99 11.66 -32.60
CA GLY A 35 -12.61 10.96 -33.82
C GLY A 35 -13.22 9.56 -33.91
N ILE A 36 -13.10 8.76 -32.86
CA ILE A 36 -13.69 7.41 -32.80
C ILE A 36 -15.21 7.47 -32.94
N MET A 37 -15.88 8.38 -32.24
CA MET A 37 -17.34 8.56 -32.35
C MET A 37 -17.81 8.94 -33.77
N ASN A 38 -16.96 9.63 -34.52
CA ASN A 38 -17.22 10.04 -35.90
C ASN A 38 -16.64 9.07 -36.95
N ASN A 39 -16.23 7.86 -36.56
CA ASN A 39 -15.61 6.86 -37.44
C ASN A 39 -14.37 7.35 -38.19
N THR A 40 -13.64 8.32 -37.64
CA THR A 40 -12.35 8.72 -38.20
C THR A 40 -11.28 7.70 -37.83
N THR A 41 -10.41 7.35 -38.77
CA THR A 41 -9.25 6.49 -38.49
C THR A 41 -8.38 7.14 -37.42
N PRO A 42 -8.15 6.49 -36.26
CA PRO A 42 -7.28 7.01 -35.23
C PRO A 42 -5.84 7.19 -35.75
N SER A 43 -5.13 8.19 -35.22
CA SER A 43 -3.73 8.44 -35.58
C SER A 43 -2.74 7.38 -35.06
N MET A 44 -3.22 6.42 -34.27
CA MET A 44 -2.43 5.29 -33.77
C MET A 44 -3.25 4.00 -33.84
N SER A 45 -2.57 2.86 -34.01
CA SER A 45 -3.20 1.55 -33.92
C SER A 45 -3.59 1.20 -32.48
N PRO A 46 -4.57 0.30 -32.27
CA PRO A 46 -4.90 -0.21 -30.93
C PRO A 46 -3.70 -0.82 -30.19
N GLN A 47 -2.78 -1.46 -30.92
CA GLN A 47 -1.57 -2.05 -30.37
C GLN A 47 -0.62 -0.98 -29.85
N GLU A 48 -0.36 0.08 -30.63
CA GLU A 48 0.45 1.21 -30.18
C GLU A 48 -0.19 1.92 -28.99
N ALA A 49 -1.51 2.11 -28.99
CA ALA A 49 -2.22 2.71 -27.86
C ALA A 49 -2.02 1.90 -26.57
N ASN A 50 -2.17 0.57 -26.65
CA ASN A 50 -1.96 -0.32 -25.51
C ASN A 50 -0.51 -0.27 -25.02
N GLN A 51 0.47 -0.23 -25.91
CA GLN A 51 1.88 -0.14 -25.54
C GLN A 51 2.18 1.18 -24.80
N VAL A 52 1.71 2.31 -25.32
CA VAL A 52 1.88 3.62 -24.66
C VAL A 52 1.26 3.64 -23.27
N ILE A 53 0.07 3.06 -23.10
CA ILE A 53 -0.61 2.94 -21.81
C ILE A 53 0.21 2.07 -20.85
N GLN A 54 0.69 0.90 -21.32
CA GLN A 54 1.51 -0.01 -20.51
C GLN A 54 2.82 0.65 -20.07
N ASP A 55 3.51 1.33 -20.98
CA ASP A 55 4.78 2.02 -20.69
C ASP A 55 4.58 3.13 -19.66
N TYR A 56 3.50 3.91 -19.77
CA TYR A 56 3.15 4.94 -18.80
C TYR A 56 2.96 4.34 -17.40
N PHE A 57 2.10 3.33 -17.25
CA PHE A 57 1.80 2.75 -15.94
C PHE A 57 2.98 1.96 -15.37
N SER A 58 3.78 1.29 -16.22
CA SER A 58 5.03 0.64 -15.82
C SER A 58 6.04 1.65 -15.26
N LYS A 59 6.24 2.78 -15.96
CA LYS A 59 7.09 3.87 -15.49
C LYS A 59 6.60 4.44 -14.17
N GLN A 60 5.30 4.73 -14.05
CA GLN A 60 4.72 5.25 -12.81
C GLN A 60 4.87 4.26 -11.64
N GLN A 61 4.65 2.96 -11.89
CA GLN A 61 4.85 1.93 -10.89
C GLN A 61 6.32 1.86 -10.44
N ASN A 62 7.27 1.88 -11.37
CA ASN A 62 8.70 1.87 -11.05
C ASN A 62 9.12 3.11 -10.26
N GLU A 63 8.66 4.30 -10.64
CA GLU A 63 8.91 5.54 -9.89
C GLU A 63 8.35 5.47 -8.47
N MET A 64 7.13 4.95 -8.29
CA MET A 64 6.52 4.75 -6.97
C MET A 64 7.29 3.74 -6.12
N LEU A 65 7.71 2.62 -6.71
CA LEU A 65 8.53 1.61 -6.03
C LEU A 65 9.86 2.20 -5.55
N SER A 66 10.55 2.95 -6.42
CA SER A 66 11.81 3.62 -6.06
C SER A 66 11.62 4.61 -4.92
N LYS A 67 10.58 5.46 -4.97
CA LYS A 67 10.28 6.43 -3.91
C LYS A 67 9.93 5.74 -2.58
N ASN A 68 9.12 4.69 -2.63
CA ASN A 68 8.74 3.95 -1.42
C ASN A 68 9.95 3.23 -0.80
N LEU A 69 10.84 2.68 -1.64
CA LEU A 69 12.07 2.04 -1.18
C LEU A 69 13.01 3.04 -0.51
N GLU A 70 13.20 4.21 -1.11
CA GLU A 70 14.02 5.29 -0.56
C GLU A 70 13.43 5.80 0.76
N ALA A 71 12.15 6.17 0.76
CA ALA A 71 11.46 6.64 1.96
C ALA A 71 11.48 5.61 3.10
N GLY A 72 11.28 4.33 2.79
CA GLY A 72 11.36 3.24 3.76
C GLY A 72 12.75 3.06 4.35
N LYS A 73 13.80 3.14 3.52
CA LYS A 73 15.19 3.07 4.00
C LYS A 73 15.52 4.25 4.91
N THR A 74 15.23 5.48 4.46
CA THR A 74 15.45 6.69 5.27
C THR A 74 14.72 6.59 6.60
N PHE A 75 13.44 6.20 6.58
CA PHE A 75 12.66 6.02 7.79
C PHE A 75 13.31 5.03 8.75
N LEU A 76 13.71 3.85 8.27
CA LEU A 76 14.33 2.83 9.13
C LEU A 76 15.71 3.26 9.65
N ASP A 77 16.49 3.99 8.86
CA ASP A 77 17.81 4.50 9.26
C ASP A 77 17.72 5.62 10.30
N GLU A 78 16.69 6.46 10.24
CA GLU A 78 16.38 7.44 11.29
C GLU A 78 15.78 6.77 12.53
N ASN A 79 14.88 5.82 12.33
CA ASN A 79 14.14 5.18 13.42
C ASN A 79 15.04 4.36 14.34
N ARG A 80 16.08 3.69 13.81
CA ARG A 80 17.06 2.95 14.62
C ARG A 80 17.92 3.81 15.55
N GLN A 81 17.95 5.13 15.36
CA GLN A 81 18.71 6.04 16.22
C GLN A 81 17.93 6.41 17.50
N LYS A 82 16.64 6.09 17.56
CA LYS A 82 15.79 6.36 18.72
C LYS A 82 16.09 5.37 19.84
N GLU A 83 16.29 5.87 21.06
CA GLU A 83 16.71 5.05 22.22
C GLU A 83 15.76 3.89 22.54
N GLN A 84 14.46 4.08 22.29
CA GLN A 84 13.43 3.07 22.55
C GLN A 84 13.26 2.03 21.43
N VAL A 85 14.00 2.17 20.32
CA VAL A 85 13.91 1.29 19.17
C VAL A 85 15.01 0.23 19.24
N VAL A 86 14.61 -1.03 19.16
CA VAL A 86 15.52 -2.17 19.06
C VAL A 86 15.56 -2.64 17.61
N SER A 87 16.78 -2.76 17.05
CA SER A 87 17.01 -3.34 15.72
C SER A 87 17.45 -4.80 15.84
N LEU A 88 16.82 -5.69 15.07
CA LEU A 88 17.22 -7.10 14.94
C LEU A 88 18.13 -7.33 13.73
N PRO A 89 18.92 -8.42 13.69
CA PRO A 89 19.78 -8.76 12.55
C PRO A 89 19.02 -8.94 11.23
N SER A 90 17.73 -9.29 11.28
CA SER A 90 16.86 -9.41 10.10
C SER A 90 16.53 -8.06 9.44
N GLY A 91 16.82 -6.95 10.13
CA GLY A 91 16.39 -5.60 9.76
C GLY A 91 15.09 -5.15 10.41
N LEU A 92 14.33 -6.06 11.03
CA LEU A 92 13.12 -5.72 11.78
C LEU A 92 13.47 -4.76 12.92
N GLN A 93 12.68 -3.72 13.09
CA GLN A 93 12.78 -2.81 14.23
C GLN A 93 11.51 -2.87 15.06
N TYR A 94 11.63 -2.69 16.36
CA TYR A 94 10.46 -2.62 17.23
C TYR A 94 10.68 -1.72 18.43
N GLU A 95 9.56 -1.31 19.02
CA GLU A 95 9.47 -0.56 20.26
C GLU A 95 8.50 -1.30 21.20
N VAL A 96 8.92 -1.53 22.44
CA VAL A 96 8.05 -2.10 23.47
C VAL A 96 7.25 -0.97 24.11
N LEU A 97 5.93 -0.97 23.91
CA LEU A 97 5.04 0.04 24.50
C LEU A 97 4.48 -0.41 25.84
N VAL A 98 4.17 -1.71 25.96
CA VAL A 98 3.74 -2.37 27.19
C VAL A 98 4.40 -3.75 27.21
N GLU A 99 5.11 -4.06 28.30
CA GLU A 99 5.68 -5.37 28.52
C GLU A 99 4.61 -6.31 29.10
N GLY A 100 4.46 -7.49 28.51
CA GLY A 100 3.66 -8.58 29.06
C GLY A 100 4.49 -9.56 29.86
N ASP A 101 3.84 -10.34 30.71
CA ASP A 101 4.47 -11.32 31.60
C ASP A 101 4.08 -12.78 31.26
N GLY A 102 3.24 -12.97 30.23
CA GLY A 102 2.82 -14.28 29.79
C GLY A 102 3.86 -15.03 28.94
N VAL A 103 3.58 -16.29 28.65
CA VAL A 103 4.46 -17.14 27.84
C VAL A 103 4.68 -16.56 26.44
N LYS A 104 5.88 -16.75 25.88
CA LYS A 104 6.17 -16.40 24.49
C LYS A 104 5.62 -17.49 23.55
N PRO A 105 4.84 -17.13 22.52
CA PRO A 105 4.34 -18.08 21.52
C PRO A 105 5.47 -18.78 20.76
N LYS A 106 5.26 -20.06 20.43
CA LYS A 106 6.10 -20.82 19.49
C LYS A 106 5.60 -20.59 18.06
N ALA A 107 6.46 -20.84 17.07
CA ALA A 107 6.09 -20.75 15.64
C ALA A 107 4.85 -21.58 15.24
N THR A 108 4.57 -22.68 15.96
CA THR A 108 3.43 -23.56 15.70
C THR A 108 2.13 -23.14 16.38
N ASP A 109 2.19 -22.15 17.27
CA ASP A 109 1.05 -21.73 18.07
C ASP A 109 0.12 -20.82 17.27
N LYS A 110 -1.07 -20.60 17.83
CA LYS A 110 -1.99 -19.56 17.39
C LYS A 110 -2.01 -18.43 18.41
N VAL A 111 -2.01 -17.20 17.90
CA VAL A 111 -2.12 -15.99 18.72
C VAL A 111 -3.44 -15.29 18.43
N ARG A 112 -3.97 -14.60 19.44
CA ARG A 112 -5.10 -13.69 19.32
C ARG A 112 -4.63 -12.30 19.73
N CYS A 113 -4.75 -11.32 18.84
CA CYS A 113 -4.30 -9.96 19.14
C CYS A 113 -5.16 -8.89 18.45
N HIS A 114 -5.09 -7.69 19.02
CA HIS A 114 -5.43 -6.47 18.31
C HIS A 114 -4.19 -5.92 17.59
N TYR A 115 -4.40 -5.29 16.43
CA TYR A 115 -3.35 -4.62 15.66
C TYR A 115 -3.92 -3.44 14.87
N HIS A 116 -3.02 -2.56 14.46
CA HIS A 116 -3.28 -1.44 13.58
C HIS A 116 -2.09 -1.32 12.62
N GLY A 117 -2.34 -1.45 11.32
CA GLY A 117 -1.34 -1.37 10.26
C GLY A 117 -1.48 -0.05 9.51
N THR A 118 -0.40 0.74 9.50
CA THR A 118 -0.34 2.03 8.81
C THR A 118 0.83 2.06 7.84
N LEU A 119 0.67 2.81 6.75
CA LEU A 119 1.79 3.26 5.94
C LEU A 119 2.59 4.33 6.69
N LEU A 120 3.77 4.69 6.17
CA LEU A 120 4.64 5.70 6.78
C LEU A 120 4.01 7.11 6.83
N ASP A 121 3.05 7.38 5.94
CA ASP A 121 2.27 8.62 5.93
C ASP A 121 1.09 8.62 6.94
N GLY A 122 0.93 7.54 7.71
CA GLY A 122 -0.16 7.37 8.68
C GLY A 122 -1.45 6.80 8.11
N THR A 123 -1.53 6.56 6.79
CA THR A 123 -2.70 5.93 6.16
C THR A 123 -2.90 4.53 6.73
N VAL A 124 -4.07 4.29 7.33
CA VAL A 124 -4.45 2.98 7.84
C VAL A 124 -4.82 2.08 6.67
N PHE A 125 -4.14 0.94 6.52
CA PHE A 125 -4.49 -0.05 5.51
C PHE A 125 -5.29 -1.22 6.11
N ASP A 126 -5.13 -1.49 7.41
CA ASP A 126 -5.85 -2.56 8.09
C ASP A 126 -5.84 -2.36 9.62
N SER A 127 -6.98 -2.58 10.29
CA SER A 127 -7.06 -2.54 11.76
C SER A 127 -8.12 -3.46 12.33
N SER A 128 -7.71 -4.33 13.25
CA SER A 128 -8.66 -5.14 14.03
C SER A 128 -9.27 -4.35 15.20
N VAL A 129 -8.65 -3.24 15.61
CA VAL A 129 -9.23 -2.32 16.61
C VAL A 129 -10.44 -1.61 16.04
N ASP A 130 -10.34 -1.07 14.82
CA ASP A 130 -11.46 -0.37 14.16
C ASP A 130 -12.62 -1.32 13.84
N ARG A 131 -12.31 -2.60 13.57
CA ARG A 131 -13.33 -3.66 13.44
C ARG A 131 -13.99 -4.06 14.76
N GLY A 132 -13.44 -3.66 15.90
CA GLY A 132 -13.96 -4.01 17.23
C GLY A 132 -13.78 -5.48 17.63
N GLN A 133 -13.00 -6.26 16.88
CA GLN A 133 -12.79 -7.68 17.17
C GLN A 133 -11.33 -8.10 16.93
N PRO A 134 -10.70 -8.84 17.85
CA PRO A 134 -9.32 -9.29 17.69
C PRO A 134 -9.21 -10.31 16.55
N ALA A 135 -8.05 -10.35 15.92
CA ALA A 135 -7.74 -11.33 14.88
C ALA A 135 -6.98 -12.52 15.47
N VAL A 136 -7.13 -13.68 14.83
CA VAL A 136 -6.43 -14.92 15.22
C VAL A 136 -5.55 -15.37 14.07
N PHE A 137 -4.28 -15.63 14.36
CA PHE A 137 -3.27 -16.00 13.39
C PHE A 137 -2.52 -17.24 13.85
N GLY A 138 -2.12 -18.11 12.91
CA GLY A 138 -1.00 -19.02 13.16
C GLY A 138 0.30 -18.22 13.09
N VAL A 139 1.21 -18.39 14.05
CA VAL A 139 2.46 -17.59 14.11
C VAL A 139 3.30 -17.77 12.85
N ASN A 140 3.26 -18.93 12.21
CA ASN A 140 3.95 -19.22 10.94
C ASN A 140 3.15 -18.90 9.66
N GLN A 141 1.97 -18.28 9.77
CA GLN A 141 1.05 -17.99 8.64
C GLN A 141 0.92 -16.49 8.35
N VAL A 142 1.87 -15.69 8.84
CA VAL A 142 1.91 -14.23 8.69
C VAL A 142 3.21 -13.79 8.03
N ILE A 143 3.32 -12.50 7.70
CA ILE A 143 4.53 -11.93 7.10
C ILE A 143 5.77 -12.14 8.00
N LYS A 144 6.95 -12.28 7.40
CA LYS A 144 8.19 -12.67 8.10
C LYS A 144 8.49 -11.83 9.35
N GLY A 145 8.29 -10.51 9.28
CA GLY A 145 8.50 -9.62 10.44
C GLY A 145 7.58 -9.94 11.62
N TRP A 146 6.33 -10.34 11.35
CA TRP A 146 5.41 -10.80 12.39
C TRP A 146 5.79 -12.18 12.94
N VAL A 147 6.23 -13.10 12.09
CA VAL A 147 6.71 -14.43 12.53
C VAL A 147 7.84 -14.26 13.56
N GLU A 148 8.79 -13.37 13.29
CA GLU A 148 9.89 -13.08 14.21
C GLU A 148 9.42 -12.36 15.47
N ALA A 149 8.69 -11.24 15.34
CA ALA A 149 8.25 -10.44 16.48
C ALA A 149 7.38 -11.23 17.47
N LEU A 150 6.39 -11.98 16.98
CA LEU A 150 5.44 -12.69 17.85
C LEU A 150 6.11 -13.73 18.75
N GLN A 151 7.22 -14.32 18.31
CA GLN A 151 7.99 -15.28 19.12
C GLN A 151 8.88 -14.60 20.18
N LEU A 152 9.09 -13.29 20.06
CA LEU A 152 9.82 -12.48 21.04
C LEU A 152 8.88 -11.83 22.06
N MET A 153 7.63 -11.59 21.68
CA MET A 153 6.60 -10.95 22.49
C MET A 153 6.01 -11.90 23.53
N SER A 154 6.09 -11.52 24.80
CA SER A 154 5.34 -12.16 25.89
C SER A 154 3.84 -11.90 25.72
N VAL A 155 2.97 -12.89 26.00
CA VAL A 155 1.52 -12.66 26.02
C VAL A 155 1.19 -11.50 26.97
N GLY A 156 0.32 -10.59 26.53
CA GLY A 156 -0.01 -9.34 27.23
C GLY A 156 0.77 -8.12 26.74
N SER A 157 1.82 -8.31 25.93
CA SER A 157 2.62 -7.20 25.42
C SER A 157 1.89 -6.37 24.38
N LYS A 158 2.26 -5.09 24.28
CA LYS A 158 1.93 -4.20 23.16
C LYS A 158 3.22 -3.66 22.57
N TRP A 159 3.50 -4.00 21.32
CA TRP A 159 4.68 -3.51 20.60
C TRP A 159 4.25 -2.68 19.39
N ARG A 160 5.15 -1.83 18.93
CA ARG A 160 5.11 -1.23 17.59
C ARG A 160 6.24 -1.82 16.77
N LEU A 161 5.91 -2.35 15.60
CA LEU A 161 6.85 -2.97 14.67
C LEU A 161 7.06 -2.04 13.48
N TYR A 162 8.28 -2.03 12.93
CA TYR A 162 8.67 -1.25 11.76
C TYR A 162 9.44 -2.13 10.78
#